data_AF-A0A2D9SZ75-F1
#
_entry.id   AF-A0A2D9SZ75-F1
#
_cell.length_a   1.000
_cell.length_b   1.000
_cell.length_c   1.000
_cell.angle_alpha   90.00
_cell.angle_beta   90.00
_cell.angle_gamma   90.00
#
_symmetry.space_group_name_H-M   'P 1'
#
loop_
_entity.id
_entity.type
_entity.pdbx_description
1 polymer ?
#
loop_
_entity_poly.entity_id
_entity_poly.type
_entity_poly.pdbx_seq_one_letter_code
_entity_poly.pdbx_strand_id
1 'polypeptide(L)'
;GEERKVSGAEAISISGVVAGGAAQLRVTLLRGMQPIGGTLVSATALGADLEVFVLDPDEEAEVSAPTTAASASPGWGDVAAASAAAAQAKPAATGGAPSWAEVAAASQTAAAQPAPRTKKRRKPKPQEPLFQPDPLPGQKQKDLSYLEEPQPEIGDFVLHKQFGKCKVERIGEDGGLVIKTAGGRRRAIKLTVLEVLPPHEDNQGRMVYPVQPRRR
;
A
#
# COMPACT_ATOMS: atom_id res chain seq x y z
N GLY A 1 17.19 14.01 -21.96
CA GLY A 1 15.72 14.02 -21.95
C GLY A 1 15.27 15.26 -22.68
N GLU A 2 14.29 15.14 -23.57
CA GLU A 2 13.73 16.29 -24.28
C GLU A 2 12.90 17.14 -23.30
N GLU A 3 13.17 18.45 -23.23
CA GLU A 3 12.41 19.36 -22.37
C GLU A 3 11.09 19.70 -23.05
N ARG A 4 9.97 19.44 -22.36
CA ARG A 4 8.63 19.76 -22.86
C ARG A 4 7.95 20.79 -21.96
N LYS A 5 7.55 21.92 -22.54
CA LYS A 5 6.72 22.92 -21.86
C LYS A 5 5.25 22.50 -21.91
N VAL A 6 4.60 22.48 -20.74
CA VAL A 6 3.19 22.12 -20.59
C VAL A 6 2.48 23.27 -19.89
N SER A 7 1.38 23.76 -20.48
CA SER A 7 0.53 24.82 -19.92
C SER A 7 -0.88 24.30 -19.66
N GLY A 8 -1.55 24.87 -18.65
CA GLY A 8 -2.92 24.52 -18.30
C GLY A 8 -3.08 23.06 -17.88
N ALA A 9 -2.15 22.55 -17.09
CA ALA A 9 -2.17 21.19 -16.58
C ALA A 9 -2.24 21.16 -15.05
N GLU A 10 -2.92 20.16 -14.51
CA GLU A 10 -3.06 19.94 -13.08
C GLU A 10 -2.00 18.93 -12.61
N ALA A 11 -1.31 19.21 -11.50
CA ALA A 11 -0.37 18.27 -10.92
C ALA A 11 -1.13 17.26 -10.05
N ILE A 12 -1.12 15.99 -10.43
CA ILE A 12 -1.76 14.91 -9.66
C ILE A 12 -0.81 14.38 -8.57
N SER A 13 0.49 14.36 -8.87
CA SER A 13 1.52 13.86 -7.96
C SER A 13 2.84 14.58 -8.20
N ILE A 14 3.47 15.00 -7.11
CA ILE A 14 4.83 15.52 -7.06
C ILE A 14 5.55 14.72 -5.98
N SER A 15 6.68 14.10 -6.31
CA SER A 15 7.52 13.38 -5.35
C SER A 15 8.98 13.55 -5.70
N GLY A 16 9.85 13.55 -4.69
CA GLY A 16 11.26 13.73 -4.93
C GLY A 16 12.08 13.86 -3.66
N VAL A 17 13.36 14.17 -3.86
CA VAL A 17 14.34 14.30 -2.79
C VAL A 17 14.99 15.68 -2.88
N VAL A 18 15.24 16.28 -1.73
CA VAL A 18 16.03 17.51 -1.61
C VAL A 18 17.34 17.15 -0.91
N ALA A 19 18.46 17.38 -1.58
CA ALA A 19 19.79 17.10 -1.05
C ALA A 19 20.75 18.21 -1.46
N GLY A 20 21.57 18.71 -0.52
CA GLY A 20 22.60 19.72 -0.82
C GLY A 20 22.07 21.02 -1.44
N GLY A 21 20.83 21.42 -1.11
CA GLY A 21 20.18 22.61 -1.67
C GLY A 21 19.61 22.43 -3.09
N ALA A 22 19.73 21.24 -3.68
CA ALA A 22 19.10 20.88 -4.95
C ALA A 22 17.89 19.98 -4.72
N ALA A 23 16.78 20.25 -5.42
CA ALA A 23 15.58 19.42 -5.41
C ALA A 23 15.48 18.63 -6.71
N GLN A 24 15.38 17.31 -6.61
CA GLN A 24 15.06 16.45 -7.74
C GLN A 24 13.63 15.93 -7.61
N LEU A 25 12.72 16.57 -8.32
CA LEU A 25 11.29 16.28 -8.27
C LEU A 25 10.84 15.57 -9.55
N ARG A 26 10.02 14.54 -9.39
CA ARG A 26 9.25 13.90 -10.46
C ARG A 26 7.80 14.34 -10.33
N VAL A 27 7.17 14.62 -11.46
CA VAL A 27 5.81 15.11 -11.53
C VAL A 27 4.97 14.29 -12.50
N THR A 28 3.72 14.06 -12.13
CA THR A 28 2.67 13.59 -13.04
C THR A 28 1.62 14.68 -13.20
N LEU A 29 1.51 15.21 -14.41
CA LEU A 29 0.57 16.24 -14.80
C LEU A 29 -0.62 15.62 -15.55
N LEU A 30 -1.78 16.27 -15.48
CA LEU A 30 -2.98 15.94 -16.24
C LEU A 30 -3.38 17.13 -17.11
N ARG A 31 -3.47 16.91 -18.43
CA ARG A 31 -3.97 17.92 -19.37
C ARG A 31 -5.04 17.30 -20.25
N GLY A 32 -6.29 17.72 -20.09
CA GLY A 32 -7.40 17.20 -20.90
C GLY A 32 -7.54 15.67 -20.82
N MET A 33 -7.43 15.10 -19.61
CA MET A 33 -7.44 13.65 -19.34
C MET A 33 -6.21 12.86 -19.85
N GLN A 34 -5.21 13.53 -20.43
CA GLN A 34 -3.96 12.87 -20.80
C GLN A 34 -2.91 13.03 -19.69
N PRO A 35 -2.41 11.93 -19.09
CA PRO A 35 -1.33 11.98 -18.12
C PRO A 35 0.01 12.26 -18.81
N ILE A 36 0.82 13.12 -18.20
CA ILE A 36 2.17 13.49 -18.65
C ILE A 36 3.11 13.35 -17.46
N GLY A 37 3.99 12.36 -17.48
CA GLY A 37 4.99 12.14 -16.43
C GLY A 37 6.38 12.66 -16.84
N GLY A 38 7.17 13.13 -15.88
CA GLY A 38 8.55 13.52 -16.12
C GLY A 38 9.29 14.05 -14.89
N THR A 39 10.53 14.45 -15.09
CA THR A 39 11.30 15.20 -14.10
C THR A 39 10.90 16.68 -14.19
N LEU A 40 10.56 17.28 -13.05
CA LEU A 40 10.20 18.68 -12.98
C LEU A 40 11.48 19.53 -13.03
N VAL A 41 11.62 20.34 -14.08
CA VAL A 41 12.73 21.30 -14.21
C VAL A 41 12.35 22.62 -13.54
N SER A 42 11.17 23.13 -13.85
CA SER A 42 10.59 24.32 -13.23
C SER A 42 9.07 24.32 -13.43
N ALA A 43 8.34 25.03 -12.57
CA ALA A 43 6.91 25.28 -12.74
C ALA A 43 6.53 26.62 -12.13
N THR A 44 5.48 27.22 -12.69
CA THR A 44 4.75 28.32 -12.05
C THR A 44 3.43 27.76 -11.57
N ALA A 45 3.28 27.62 -10.24
CA ALA A 45 2.06 27.11 -9.64
C ALA A 45 1.07 28.24 -9.37
N LEU A 46 -0.22 27.98 -9.61
CA LEU A 46 -1.31 28.85 -9.15
C LEU A 46 -1.59 28.63 -7.65
N GLY A 47 -1.40 27.39 -7.18
CA GLY A 47 -1.46 26.97 -5.78
C GLY A 47 -0.92 25.54 -5.65
N ALA A 48 -0.32 25.22 -4.51
CA ALA A 48 0.21 23.88 -4.22
C ALA A 48 0.25 23.64 -2.71
N ASP A 49 -0.24 22.47 -2.29
CA ASP A 49 -0.03 21.94 -0.95
C ASP A 49 1.08 20.89 -1.02
N LEU A 50 2.16 21.11 -0.25
CA LEU A 50 3.34 20.26 -0.26
C LEU A 50 3.59 19.72 1.16
N GLU A 51 3.73 18.41 1.27
CA GLU A 51 4.18 17.74 2.48
C GLU A 51 5.67 17.43 2.36
N VAL A 52 6.45 17.88 3.35
CA VAL A 52 7.91 17.73 3.37
C VAL A 52 8.32 17.00 4.63
N PHE A 53 8.97 15.86 4.45
CA PHE A 53 9.56 15.08 5.54
C PHE A 53 11.03 15.45 5.66
N VAL A 54 11.42 16.03 6.80
CA VAL A 54 12.82 16.34 7.12
C VAL A 54 13.42 15.12 7.78
N LEU A 55 14.50 14.60 7.20
CA LEU A 55 15.29 13.52 7.76
C LEU A 55 16.43 14.13 8.60
N ASP A 56 16.57 13.66 9.84
CA ASP A 56 17.64 14.13 10.72
C ASP A 56 19.01 13.65 10.19
N PRO A 57 20.02 14.54 10.09
CA PRO A 57 21.31 14.23 9.50
C PRO A 57 22.20 13.34 10.38
N ASP A 58 21.84 13.16 11.66
CA ASP A 58 22.61 12.37 12.63
C ASP A 58 22.25 10.88 12.64
N GLU A 59 21.18 10.47 11.94
CA GLU A 59 21.06 9.08 11.49
C GLU A 59 21.83 8.95 10.17
N GLU A 60 22.80 8.04 10.09
CA GLU A 60 23.64 7.78 8.90
C GLU A 60 22.85 7.22 7.70
N ALA A 61 21.77 7.90 7.29
CA ALA A 61 21.17 7.74 5.99
C ALA A 61 22.05 8.50 4.99
N GLU A 62 23.06 7.82 4.44
CA GLU A 62 23.72 8.26 3.21
C GLU A 62 22.67 8.38 2.09
N VAL A 63 22.01 9.54 1.99
CA VAL A 63 21.26 9.92 0.80
C VAL A 63 22.32 10.26 -0.25
N SER A 64 22.84 9.22 -0.89
CA SER A 64 23.72 9.35 -2.05
C SER A 64 23.03 10.27 -3.06
N ALA A 65 23.57 11.47 -3.22
CA ALA A 65 23.18 12.34 -4.31
C ALA A 65 23.31 11.53 -5.61
N PRO A 66 22.30 11.47 -6.48
CA PRO A 66 22.45 10.82 -7.76
C PRO A 66 23.46 11.64 -8.55
N THR A 67 24.70 11.17 -8.56
CA THR A 67 25.76 11.68 -9.41
C THR A 67 25.22 11.79 -10.82
N THR A 68 25.32 12.97 -11.42
CA THR A 68 25.05 13.27 -12.84
C THR A 68 26.05 12.58 -13.77
N ALA A 69 26.41 11.34 -13.48
CA ALA A 69 27.06 10.43 -14.39
C ALA A 69 25.96 9.53 -14.95
N ALA A 70 25.83 9.52 -16.27
CA ALA A 70 24.95 8.64 -17.01
C ALA A 70 25.21 7.17 -16.65
N SER A 71 24.53 6.65 -15.62
CA SER A 71 24.41 5.24 -15.35
C SER A 71 23.04 4.81 -15.85
N ALA A 72 23.07 4.09 -16.97
CA ALA A 72 21.91 3.51 -17.63
C ALA A 72 21.31 2.42 -16.73
N SER A 73 20.49 2.81 -15.76
CA SER A 73 19.48 1.92 -15.20
C SER A 73 18.27 1.98 -16.12
N PRO A 74 17.78 0.85 -16.67
CA PRO A 74 16.68 0.88 -17.60
C PRO A 74 15.46 1.47 -16.90
N GLY A 75 15.02 2.62 -17.39
CA GLY A 75 13.79 3.26 -16.91
C GLY A 75 12.58 2.57 -17.53
N TRP A 76 11.38 2.83 -17.01
CA TRP A 76 10.14 2.33 -17.63
C TRP A 76 9.98 2.72 -19.12
N GLY A 77 10.69 3.76 -19.58
CA GLY A 77 10.77 4.10 -21.01
C GLY A 77 11.46 3.04 -21.87
N ASP A 78 12.42 2.29 -21.33
CA ASP A 78 13.12 1.21 -22.05
C ASP A 78 12.21 -0.01 -22.25
N VAL A 79 11.24 -0.22 -21.37
CA VAL A 79 10.20 -1.26 -21.52
C VAL A 79 9.23 -0.91 -22.66
N ALA A 80 8.90 0.37 -22.80
CA ALA A 80 8.06 0.86 -23.90
C ALA A 80 8.79 0.84 -25.24
N ALA A 81 10.08 1.20 -25.28
CA ALA A 81 10.92 1.12 -26.47
C ALA A 81 11.17 -0.33 -26.91
N ALA A 82 11.41 -1.26 -25.96
CA ALA A 82 11.54 -2.69 -26.25
C ALA A 82 10.23 -3.29 -26.82
N SER A 83 9.08 -2.84 -26.32
CA SER A 83 7.76 -3.28 -26.84
C SER A 83 7.48 -2.74 -28.25
N ALA A 84 7.90 -1.51 -28.55
CA ALA A 84 7.78 -0.94 -29.90
C ALA A 84 8.74 -1.60 -30.90
N ALA A 85 9.96 -1.95 -30.47
CA ALA A 85 10.94 -2.66 -31.29
C ALA A 85 10.48 -4.09 -31.61
N ALA A 86 9.83 -4.79 -30.67
CA ALA A 86 9.22 -6.10 -30.90
C ALA A 86 8.05 -6.05 -31.91
N ALA A 87 7.31 -4.94 -31.97
CA ALA A 87 6.22 -4.74 -32.94
C ALA A 87 6.72 -4.44 -34.38
N GLN A 88 7.98 -4.02 -34.54
CA GLN A 88 8.60 -3.71 -35.84
C GLN A 88 9.52 -4.80 -36.37
N ALA A 89 9.76 -5.87 -35.62
CA ALA A 89 10.53 -7.02 -36.06
C ALA A 89 9.74 -7.85 -37.09
N LYS A 90 9.93 -7.52 -38.37
CA LYS A 90 9.50 -8.32 -39.52
C LYS A 90 10.11 -9.73 -39.42
N PRO A 91 9.32 -10.82 -39.48
CA PRO A 91 9.87 -12.16 -39.29
C PRO A 91 10.72 -12.54 -40.50
N ALA A 92 12.02 -12.60 -40.31
CA ALA A 92 12.92 -13.30 -41.20
C ALA A 92 12.66 -14.81 -41.00
N ALA A 93 12.09 -15.43 -42.03
CA ALA A 93 11.82 -16.85 -42.08
C ALA A 93 13.14 -17.64 -42.09
N THR A 94 13.44 -18.37 -41.02
CA THR A 94 14.18 -19.63 -41.08
C THR A 94 14.00 -20.43 -39.79
N GLY A 95 13.44 -21.65 -39.92
CA GLY A 95 13.34 -22.63 -38.83
C GLY A 95 11.97 -22.67 -38.16
N GLY A 96 11.19 -23.72 -38.46
CA GLY A 96 9.78 -23.86 -38.08
C GLY A 96 9.55 -23.78 -36.57
N ALA A 97 8.85 -22.74 -36.15
CA ALA A 97 8.23 -22.65 -34.84
C ALA A 97 6.83 -23.29 -34.91
N PRO A 98 6.44 -24.13 -33.94
CA PRO A 98 5.13 -24.78 -33.96
C PRO A 98 4.03 -23.72 -33.95
N SER A 99 3.04 -23.90 -34.82
CA SER A 99 1.91 -22.97 -34.88
C SER A 99 1.07 -23.11 -33.61
N TRP A 100 0.42 -22.02 -33.18
CA TRP A 100 -0.49 -22.04 -32.03
C TRP A 100 -1.60 -23.12 -32.14
N ALA A 101 -1.91 -23.57 -33.35
CA ALA A 101 -2.85 -24.67 -33.59
C ALA A 101 -2.30 -26.03 -33.13
N GLU A 102 -0.98 -26.27 -33.24
CA GLU A 102 -0.34 -27.50 -32.73
C GLU A 102 -0.23 -27.51 -31.20
N VAL A 103 -0.03 -26.34 -30.58
CA VAL A 103 -0.02 -26.20 -29.11
C VAL A 103 -1.40 -26.48 -28.52
N ALA A 104 -2.47 -26.07 -29.20
CA ALA A 104 -3.85 -26.34 -28.77
C ALA A 104 -4.20 -27.84 -28.91
N ALA A 105 -3.76 -28.49 -30.00
CA ALA A 105 -3.98 -29.93 -30.20
C ALA A 105 -3.21 -30.79 -29.17
N ALA A 106 -2.00 -30.38 -28.79
CA ALA A 106 -1.21 -31.05 -27.75
C ALA A 106 -1.82 -30.91 -26.33
N SER A 107 -2.58 -29.84 -26.06
CA SER A 107 -3.28 -29.66 -24.77
C SER A 107 -4.50 -30.57 -24.61
N GLN A 108 -5.16 -30.96 -25.70
CA GLN A 108 -6.35 -31.82 -25.63
C GLN A 108 -6.01 -33.29 -25.39
N THR A 109 -4.85 -33.78 -25.86
CA THR A 109 -4.40 -35.16 -25.62
C THR A 109 -3.84 -35.39 -24.21
N ALA A 110 -3.35 -34.34 -23.54
CA ALA A 110 -2.86 -34.44 -22.15
C ALA A 110 -3.99 -34.53 -21.09
N ALA A 111 -5.21 -34.09 -21.42
CA ALA A 111 -6.36 -34.13 -20.50
C ALA A 111 -7.02 -35.53 -20.38
N ALA A 112 -6.66 -36.47 -21.26
CA ALA A 112 -7.27 -37.80 -21.32
C ALA A 112 -6.53 -38.87 -20.51
N GLN A 113 -5.42 -38.55 -19.83
CA GLN A 113 -4.75 -39.51 -18.94
C GLN A 113 -5.20 -39.34 -17.48
N PRO A 114 -5.67 -40.40 -16.81
CA PRO A 114 -6.00 -40.34 -15.40
C PRO A 114 -4.71 -40.14 -14.57
N ALA A 115 -4.63 -39.00 -13.88
CA ALA A 115 -3.48 -38.65 -13.07
C ALA A 115 -3.23 -39.69 -11.96
N PRO A 116 -1.96 -40.11 -11.73
CA PRO A 116 -1.62 -40.99 -10.62
C PRO A 116 -1.89 -40.30 -9.27
N ARG A 117 -2.60 -40.98 -8.38
CA ARG A 117 -2.96 -40.51 -7.04
C ARG A 117 -1.69 -40.28 -6.22
N THR A 118 -1.28 -39.02 -6.08
CA THR A 118 -0.16 -38.63 -5.23
C THR A 118 -0.55 -38.77 -3.75
N LYS A 119 0.27 -39.51 -3.00
CA LYS A 119 0.09 -39.71 -1.56
C LYS A 119 0.26 -38.36 -0.84
N LYS A 120 -0.69 -38.02 0.04
CA LYS A 120 -0.70 -36.80 0.86
C LYS A 120 0.62 -36.65 1.64
N ARG A 121 1.48 -35.70 1.23
CA ARG A 121 2.63 -35.23 2.03
C ARG A 121 2.07 -34.49 3.25
N ARG A 122 2.52 -34.89 4.45
CA ARG A 122 2.23 -34.17 5.70
C ARG A 122 2.87 -32.79 5.62
N LYS A 123 2.13 -31.75 6.01
CA LYS A 123 2.65 -30.38 6.09
C LYS A 123 3.77 -30.32 7.14
N PRO A 124 4.95 -29.73 6.84
CA PRO A 124 5.92 -29.40 7.87
C PRO A 124 5.32 -28.33 8.81
N LYS A 125 5.54 -28.47 10.11
CA LYS A 125 5.13 -27.47 11.11
C LYS A 125 5.92 -26.17 10.87
N PRO A 126 5.30 -24.98 10.99
CA PRO A 126 6.03 -23.73 10.99
C PRO A 126 7.03 -23.75 12.15
N GLN A 127 8.33 -23.64 11.84
CA GLN A 127 9.32 -23.31 12.85
C GLN A 127 9.12 -21.84 13.20
N GLU A 128 8.85 -21.56 14.48
CA GLU A 128 8.85 -20.20 14.99
C GLU A 128 10.25 -19.60 14.83
N PRO A 129 10.35 -18.35 14.34
CA PRO A 129 11.63 -17.66 14.25
C PRO A 129 12.22 -17.50 15.65
N LEU A 130 13.40 -18.11 15.86
CA LEU A 130 14.11 -18.24 17.14
C LEU A 130 14.75 -16.93 17.64
N PHE A 131 14.42 -15.79 17.03
CA PHE A 131 14.98 -14.48 17.36
C PHE A 131 13.85 -13.48 17.52
N GLN A 132 13.39 -13.33 18.76
CA GLN A 132 12.75 -12.09 19.19
C GLN A 132 13.91 -11.19 19.63
N PRO A 133 14.27 -10.13 18.88
CA PRO A 133 15.26 -9.18 19.37
C PRO A 133 14.75 -8.60 20.69
N ASP A 134 15.57 -8.67 21.74
CA ASP A 134 15.25 -8.08 23.03
C ASP A 134 14.83 -6.62 22.84
N PRO A 135 13.70 -6.17 23.42
CA PRO A 135 13.27 -4.80 23.29
C PRO A 135 14.36 -3.90 23.90
N LEU A 136 14.95 -3.06 23.05
CA LEU A 136 16.00 -2.12 23.46
C LEU A 136 15.50 -1.27 24.65
N PRO A 137 16.27 -1.20 25.75
CA PRO A 137 15.87 -0.45 26.93
C PRO A 137 15.97 1.04 26.62
N GLY A 138 14.83 1.71 26.41
CA GLY A 138 14.82 3.18 26.30
C GLY A 138 13.79 3.79 25.35
N GLN A 139 13.07 3.01 24.54
CA GLN A 139 11.94 3.57 23.80
C GLN A 139 10.77 3.81 24.74
N LYS A 140 10.74 5.00 25.35
CA LYS A 140 9.52 5.57 25.91
C LYS A 140 8.51 5.63 24.76
N GLN A 141 7.49 4.79 24.82
CA GLN A 141 6.30 4.94 23.99
C GLN A 141 5.86 6.40 24.14
N LYS A 142 5.86 7.14 23.03
CA LYS A 142 5.38 8.53 23.02
C LYS A 142 3.91 8.49 23.41
N ASP A 143 3.60 8.85 24.65
CA ASP A 143 2.23 9.10 25.09
C ASP A 143 1.70 10.32 24.33
N LEU A 144 1.03 10.07 23.20
CA LEU A 144 0.27 11.05 22.41
C LEU A 144 -1.13 11.29 22.98
N SER A 145 -1.29 11.02 24.28
CA SER A 145 -2.56 10.96 25.03
C SER A 145 -3.35 12.26 25.12
N TYR A 146 -2.88 13.35 24.50
CA TYR A 146 -3.54 14.67 24.52
C TYR A 146 -4.32 15.00 23.23
N LEU A 147 -4.17 14.22 22.16
CA LEU A 147 -4.89 14.38 20.88
C LEU A 147 -5.61 13.10 20.41
N GLU A 148 -5.49 12.02 21.18
CA GLU A 148 -5.89 10.67 20.77
C GLU A 148 -7.34 10.40 21.21
N GLU A 149 -8.25 10.30 20.24
CA GLU A 149 -9.60 9.79 20.47
C GLU A 149 -9.48 8.46 21.25
N PRO A 150 -10.21 8.27 22.37
CA PRO A 150 -10.03 7.12 23.23
C PRO A 150 -10.30 5.82 22.45
N GLN A 151 -9.24 5.11 22.09
CA GLN A 151 -9.35 3.86 21.34
C GLN A 151 -9.75 2.71 22.30
N PRO A 152 -10.81 1.96 21.99
CA PRO A 152 -11.24 0.84 22.83
C PRO A 152 -10.21 -0.31 22.76
N GLU A 153 -9.92 -0.92 23.91
CA GLU A 153 -8.97 -2.02 24.02
C GLU A 153 -9.64 -3.39 23.82
N ILE A 154 -8.82 -4.44 23.67
CA ILE A 154 -9.30 -5.81 23.57
C ILE A 154 -9.91 -6.24 24.89
N GLY A 155 -11.22 -6.47 24.90
CA GLY A 155 -11.97 -6.83 26.11
C GLY A 155 -13.09 -5.86 26.45
N ASP A 156 -12.99 -4.62 25.95
CA ASP A 156 -13.97 -3.56 26.14
C ASP A 156 -15.27 -3.81 25.37
N PHE A 157 -16.30 -3.02 25.69
CA PHE A 157 -17.59 -3.09 25.01
C PHE A 157 -17.84 -1.83 24.19
N VAL A 158 -18.34 -2.02 22.97
CA VAL A 158 -18.75 -0.94 22.07
C VAL A 158 -20.27 -0.96 21.93
N LEU A 159 -20.92 0.19 22.10
CA LEU A 159 -22.35 0.36 21.88
C LEU A 159 -22.59 0.90 20.46
N HIS A 160 -22.97 0.01 19.54
CA HIS A 160 -23.27 0.37 18.16
C HIS A 160 -24.78 0.50 17.93
N LYS A 161 -25.22 1.50 17.16
CA LYS A 161 -26.65 1.77 16.90
C LYS A 161 -27.43 0.57 16.33
N GLN A 162 -26.82 -0.20 15.44
CA GLN A 162 -27.47 -1.36 14.80
C GLN A 162 -27.25 -2.69 15.55
N PHE A 163 -26.13 -2.85 16.26
CA PHE A 163 -25.74 -4.13 16.84
C PHE A 163 -25.93 -4.18 18.37
N GLY A 164 -26.18 -3.04 19.00
CA GLY A 164 -26.22 -2.91 20.45
C GLY A 164 -24.84 -3.05 21.08
N LYS A 165 -24.81 -3.59 22.31
CA LYS A 165 -23.59 -3.80 23.09
C LYS A 165 -22.82 -4.99 22.53
N CYS A 166 -21.60 -4.75 22.07
CA CYS A 166 -20.73 -5.77 21.47
C CYS A 166 -19.36 -5.78 22.14
N LYS A 167 -18.77 -6.95 22.34
CA LYS A 167 -17.44 -7.08 22.96
C LYS A 167 -16.33 -6.99 21.90
N VAL A 168 -15.30 -6.21 22.13
CA VAL A 168 -14.11 -6.16 21.25
C VAL A 168 -13.31 -7.45 21.44
N GLU A 169 -13.07 -8.16 20.33
CA GLU A 169 -12.30 -9.40 20.33
C GLU A 169 -10.91 -9.23 19.72
N ARG A 170 -10.79 -8.38 18.68
CA ARG A 170 -9.53 -8.12 18.00
C ARG A 170 -9.51 -6.72 17.41
N ILE A 171 -8.36 -6.07 17.47
CA ILE A 171 -8.06 -4.83 16.76
C ILE A 171 -7.35 -5.23 15.45
N GLY A 172 -7.88 -4.76 14.32
CA GLY A 172 -7.31 -4.96 12.99
C GLY A 172 -6.27 -3.88 12.67
N GLU A 173 -5.31 -4.22 11.81
CA GLU A 173 -4.17 -3.36 11.44
C GLU A 173 -4.61 -2.05 10.76
N ASP A 174 -5.78 -2.04 10.10
CA ASP A 174 -6.33 -0.85 9.43
C ASP A 174 -7.14 0.08 10.37
N GLY A 175 -7.03 -0.07 11.69
CA GLY A 175 -7.89 0.64 12.65
C GLY A 175 -9.35 0.16 12.65
N GLY A 176 -9.60 -1.06 12.15
CA GLY A 176 -10.91 -1.72 12.22
C GLY A 176 -11.04 -2.56 13.48
N LEU A 177 -12.19 -2.53 14.14
CA LEU A 177 -12.49 -3.38 15.31
C LEU A 177 -13.27 -4.62 14.88
N VAL A 178 -12.82 -5.80 15.32
CA VAL A 178 -13.61 -7.03 15.25
C VAL A 178 -14.37 -7.20 16.55
N ILE A 179 -15.68 -7.02 16.47
CA ILE A 179 -16.60 -7.10 17.60
C ILE A 179 -17.40 -8.41 17.59
N LYS A 180 -17.70 -8.91 18.78
CA LYS A 180 -18.61 -10.03 19.01
C LYS A 180 -19.96 -9.49 19.51
N THR A 181 -20.99 -9.70 18.70
CA THR A 181 -22.38 -9.34 19.04
C THR A 181 -22.95 -10.24 20.13
N ALA A 182 -24.04 -9.82 20.78
CA ALA A 182 -24.76 -10.65 21.77
C ALA A 182 -25.22 -12.00 21.20
N GLY A 183 -25.53 -12.07 19.90
CA GLY A 183 -25.85 -13.31 19.20
C GLY A 183 -24.64 -14.21 18.88
N GLY A 184 -23.46 -13.88 19.39
CA GLY A 184 -22.22 -14.64 19.19
C GLY A 184 -21.57 -14.47 17.81
N ARG A 185 -22.18 -13.69 16.90
CA ARG A 185 -21.63 -13.41 15.56
C ARG A 185 -20.51 -12.37 15.65
N ARG A 186 -19.44 -12.61 14.89
CA ARG A 186 -18.32 -11.67 14.73
C ARG A 186 -18.59 -10.72 13.58
N ARG A 187 -18.31 -9.43 13.76
CA ARG A 187 -18.43 -8.38 12.73
C ARG A 187 -17.20 -7.48 12.78
N ALA A 188 -16.68 -7.12 11.62
CA ALA A 188 -15.66 -6.08 11.51
C ALA A 188 -16.35 -4.73 11.31
N ILE A 189 -15.91 -3.73 12.07
CA ILE A 189 -16.39 -2.36 12.02
C ILE A 189 -15.18 -1.45 11.74
N LYS A 190 -15.30 -0.55 10.78
CA LYS A 190 -14.26 0.44 10.48
C LYS A 190 -14.49 1.69 11.30
N LEU A 191 -13.50 2.09 12.10
CA LEU A 191 -13.56 3.34 12.87
C LEU A 191 -13.47 4.59 11.99
N THR A 192 -12.99 4.48 10.74
CA THR A 192 -12.88 5.63 9.82
C THR A 192 -14.20 6.34 9.53
N VAL A 193 -15.34 5.67 9.71
CA VAL A 193 -16.69 6.23 9.48
C VAL A 193 -17.48 6.42 10.78
N LEU A 194 -16.91 6.04 11.93
CA LEU A 194 -17.56 6.09 13.23
C LEU A 194 -16.73 6.94 14.20
N GLU A 195 -17.39 7.84 14.90
CA GLU A 195 -16.81 8.60 15.99
C GLU A 195 -16.98 7.82 17.30
N VAL A 196 -15.88 7.68 18.05
CA VAL A 196 -15.87 7.02 19.37
C VAL A 196 -16.07 8.09 20.44
N LEU A 197 -17.17 7.98 21.17
CA LEU A 197 -17.48 8.89 22.28
C LEU A 197 -16.77 8.45 23.57
N PRO A 198 -16.61 9.35 24.56
CA PRO A 198 -16.01 9.00 25.84
C PRO A 198 -16.67 7.78 26.49
N PRO A 199 -15.87 6.86 27.09
CA PRO A 199 -16.43 5.68 27.70
C PRO A 199 -17.31 6.04 28.90
N HIS A 200 -18.36 5.25 29.09
CA HIS A 200 -19.16 5.28 30.31
C HIS A 200 -19.18 3.90 30.95
N GLU A 201 -19.29 3.88 32.27
CA GLU A 201 -19.41 2.65 33.03
C GLU A 201 -20.87 2.16 32.98
N ASP A 202 -21.09 0.92 32.57
CA ASP A 202 -22.42 0.29 32.59
C ASP A 202 -22.77 -0.16 34.01
N ASN A 203 -24.03 -0.53 34.26
CA ASN A 203 -24.51 -1.03 35.56
C ASN A 203 -23.79 -2.31 36.06
N GLN A 204 -22.93 -2.90 35.23
CA GLN A 204 -22.14 -4.09 35.52
C GLN A 204 -20.66 -3.79 35.78
N GLY A 205 -20.28 -2.51 35.91
CA GLY A 205 -18.89 -2.09 36.11
C GLY A 205 -18.00 -2.32 34.87
N ARG A 206 -18.58 -2.25 33.66
CA ARG A 206 -17.86 -2.50 32.40
C ARG A 206 -17.76 -1.20 31.62
N MET A 207 -16.59 -0.95 31.03
CA MET A 207 -16.36 0.20 30.17
C MET A 207 -17.07 0.00 28.82
N VAL A 208 -17.98 0.90 28.51
CA VAL A 208 -18.73 0.90 27.26
C VAL A 208 -18.43 2.18 26.48
N TYR A 209 -17.92 2.00 25.27
CA TYR A 209 -17.61 3.06 24.31
C TYR A 209 -18.79 3.23 23.34
N PRO A 210 -19.56 4.32 23.41
CA PRO A 210 -20.60 4.60 22.44
C PRO A 210 -19.98 4.99 21.10
N VAL A 211 -20.47 4.42 20.00
CA VAL A 211 -20.01 4.79 18.66
C VAL A 211 -21.17 5.36 17.84
N GLN A 212 -20.92 6.48 17.17
CA GLN A 212 -21.89 7.15 16.32
C GLN A 212 -21.36 7.31 14.89
N PRO A 213 -22.21 7.22 13.84
CA PRO A 213 -21.79 7.55 12.49
C PRO A 213 -21.32 9.00 12.41
N ARG A 214 -20.10 9.21 11.91
CA ARG A 214 -19.53 10.55 11.75
C ARG A 214 -20.37 11.30 10.72
N ARG A 215 -20.90 12.47 11.08
CA ARG A 215 -21.57 13.35 10.12
C ARG A 215 -20.52 13.91 9.15
N ARG A 216 -20.66 13.59 7.87
CA ARG A 216 -19.88 14.19 6.77
C ARG A 216 -20.43 15.56 6.43
#